data_AF-A0AA39TPQ3-F1
#
_entry.id   AF-A0AA39TPQ3-F1
#
_cell.length_a   1.000
_cell.length_b   1.000
_cell.length_c   1.000
_cell.angle_alpha   90.00
_cell.angle_beta   90.00
_cell.angle_gamma   90.00
#
_symmetry.space_group_name_H-M   'P 1'
#
loop_
_entity.id
_entity.type
_entity.pdbx_description
1 polymer ?
#
loop_
_entity_poly.entity_id
_entity_poly.type
_entity_poly.pdbx_seq_one_letter_code
_entity_poly.pdbx_strand_id
1 'polypeptide(L)'
;MAYIPTKKSDFDARLAPLLPDYSHAPPDARIIELLKTNAAPTPIEMQSLQATLSETPNRIAELDSLIDSTTSLLRYLTNDRNQALENQANAKTILSPCRRLPNELLTDIFVRCLSARDQLDSPLKPGAFHWTLSHVCKKWRKVATGTPEIW
;
A
#
# COMPACT_ATOMS: atom_id res chain seq x y z
N MET A 1 -24.67 -30.38 0.27
CA MET A 1 -24.19 -29.49 -0.83
C MET A 1 -22.86 -29.99 -1.36
N ALA A 2 -22.53 -29.76 -2.64
CA ALA A 2 -21.30 -30.26 -3.23
C ALA A 2 -20.06 -29.40 -2.88
N TYR A 3 -18.89 -30.04 -2.88
CA TYR A 3 -17.59 -29.40 -2.75
C TYR A 3 -16.79 -29.57 -4.05
N ILE A 4 -15.97 -28.59 -4.39
CA ILE A 4 -15.04 -28.65 -5.52
C ILE A 4 -13.60 -28.54 -5.04
N PRO A 5 -12.63 -29.23 -5.70
CA PRO A 5 -11.22 -29.07 -5.36
C PRO A 5 -10.77 -27.62 -5.51
N THR A 6 -10.07 -27.11 -4.49
CA THR A 6 -9.51 -25.76 -4.53
C THR A 6 -8.32 -25.73 -5.49
N LYS A 7 -8.31 -24.79 -6.43
CA LYS A 7 -7.21 -24.61 -7.39
C LYS A 7 -6.01 -23.91 -6.73
N LYS A 8 -5.30 -24.63 -5.86
CA LYS A 8 -4.13 -24.10 -5.13
C LYS A 8 -3.00 -23.59 -6.04
N SER A 9 -2.93 -24.11 -7.27
CA SER A 9 -2.00 -23.67 -8.32
C SER A 9 -2.16 -22.21 -8.73
N ASP A 10 -3.34 -21.64 -8.53
CA ASP A 10 -3.65 -20.27 -8.95
C ASP A 10 -3.07 -19.23 -7.98
N PHE A 11 -2.50 -19.68 -6.85
CA PHE A 11 -1.97 -18.84 -5.78
C PHE A 11 -0.44 -18.94 -5.68
N ASP A 12 0.17 -17.91 -5.12
CA ASP A 12 1.61 -17.91 -4.79
C ASP A 12 1.95 -19.15 -3.94
N ALA A 13 3.06 -19.82 -4.26
CA ALA A 13 3.47 -21.07 -3.61
C ALA A 13 3.63 -20.94 -2.08
N ARG A 14 3.88 -19.73 -1.57
CA ARG A 14 3.98 -19.46 -0.12
C ARG A 14 2.61 -19.41 0.57
N LEU A 15 1.55 -19.10 -0.18
CA LEU A 15 0.18 -18.96 0.31
C LEU A 15 -0.69 -20.18 -0.02
N ALA A 16 -0.36 -20.93 -1.07
CA ALA A 16 -1.06 -22.15 -1.47
C ALA A 16 -1.27 -23.17 -0.32
N PRO A 17 -0.32 -23.38 0.62
CA PRO A 17 -0.51 -24.30 1.75
C PRO A 17 -1.57 -23.83 2.76
N LEU A 18 -1.87 -22.54 2.81
CA LEU A 18 -2.86 -21.96 3.72
C LEU A 18 -4.29 -22.18 3.23
N LEU A 19 -4.47 -22.53 1.96
CA LEU A 19 -5.78 -22.73 1.37
C LEU A 19 -6.34 -24.11 1.75
N PRO A 20 -7.66 -24.20 1.98
CA PRO A 20 -8.32 -25.49 2.10
C PRO A 20 -8.18 -26.35 0.83
N ASP A 21 -8.33 -27.66 0.96
CA ASP A 21 -8.32 -28.59 -0.19
C ASP A 21 -9.60 -28.54 -1.02
N TYR A 22 -10.71 -28.13 -0.40
CA TYR A 22 -12.03 -28.08 -1.01
C TYR A 22 -12.74 -26.75 -0.72
N SER A 23 -13.40 -26.22 -1.76
CA SER A 23 -14.25 -25.04 -1.74
C SER A 23 -15.71 -25.42 -1.90
N HIS A 24 -16.61 -24.58 -1.39
CA HIS A 24 -18.05 -24.78 -1.58
C HIS A 24 -18.43 -24.60 -3.05
N ALA A 25 -19.17 -25.57 -3.60
CA ALA A 25 -19.73 -25.46 -4.94
C ALA A 25 -21.00 -24.59 -4.92
N PRO A 26 -21.37 -23.97 -6.04
CA PRO A 26 -22.70 -23.38 -6.18
C PRO A 26 -23.79 -24.45 -6.00
N PRO A 27 -25.02 -24.05 -5.63
CA PRO A 27 -26.14 -24.97 -5.51
C PRO A 27 -26.37 -25.75 -6.82
N ASP A 28 -26.63 -27.05 -6.72
CA ASP A 28 -26.96 -27.85 -7.88
C ASP A 28 -28.36 -27.52 -8.44
N ALA A 29 -28.66 -28.03 -9.64
CA ALA A 29 -29.92 -27.75 -10.33
C ALA A 29 -31.15 -28.18 -9.52
N ARG A 30 -31.03 -29.24 -8.71
CA ARG A 30 -32.12 -29.77 -7.90
C ARG A 30 -32.40 -28.87 -6.70
N ILE A 31 -31.37 -28.38 -6.03
CA ILE A 31 -31.49 -27.36 -4.99
C ILE A 31 -32.10 -26.08 -5.56
N ILE A 32 -31.66 -25.63 -6.74
CA ILE A 32 -32.22 -24.43 -7.39
C ILE A 32 -33.72 -24.61 -7.70
N GLU A 33 -34.14 -25.78 -8.16
CA GLU A 33 -35.55 -26.09 -8.41
C GLU A 33 -36.38 -26.10 -7.11
N LEU A 34 -35.88 -26.75 -6.05
CA LEU A 34 -36.52 -26.76 -4.74
C LEU A 34 -36.64 -25.35 -4.13
N LEU A 35 -35.69 -24.45 -4.41
CA LEU A 35 -35.77 -23.06 -3.97
C LEU A 35 -36.81 -22.24 -4.76
N LYS A 36 -37.16 -22.67 -5.98
CA LYS A 36 -38.14 -22.00 -6.85
C LYS A 36 -39.56 -22.54 -6.68
N THR A 37 -39.72 -23.67 -6.00
CA THR A 37 -41.00 -24.39 -5.86
C THR A 37 -41.29 -24.68 -4.40
N ASN A 38 -42.53 -24.96 -4.05
CA ASN A 38 -42.88 -25.47 -2.72
C ASN A 38 -42.86 -27.01 -2.67
N ALA A 39 -42.10 -27.65 -3.56
CA ALA A 39 -41.98 -29.10 -3.59
C ALA A 39 -41.22 -29.58 -2.34
N ALA A 40 -41.72 -30.64 -1.69
CA ALA A 40 -41.02 -31.22 -0.54
C ALA A 40 -39.73 -31.91 -1.01
N PRO A 41 -38.61 -31.78 -0.25
CA PRO A 41 -37.41 -32.57 -0.50
C PRO A 41 -37.68 -34.06 -0.27
N THR A 42 -36.98 -34.91 -1.03
CA THR A 42 -36.95 -36.35 -0.77
C THR A 42 -36.24 -36.66 0.55
N PRO A 43 -36.45 -37.84 1.16
CA PRO A 43 -35.75 -38.20 2.40
C PRO A 43 -34.22 -38.13 2.30
N ILE A 44 -33.65 -38.47 1.13
CA ILE A 44 -32.21 -38.40 0.86
C ILE A 44 -31.74 -36.95 0.78
N GLU A 45 -32.49 -36.09 0.08
CA GLU A 45 -32.22 -34.65 0.03
C GLU A 45 -32.28 -34.02 1.43
N MET A 46 -33.28 -34.42 2.23
CA MET A 46 -33.43 -33.94 3.60
C MET A 46 -32.25 -34.34 4.48
N GLN A 47 -31.77 -35.59 4.38
CA GLN A 47 -30.58 -36.05 5.11
C GLN A 47 -29.33 -35.26 4.70
N SER A 48 -29.13 -35.03 3.39
CA SER A 48 -28.01 -34.23 2.86
C SER A 48 -28.05 -32.77 3.33
N LEU A 49 -29.25 -32.17 3.39
CA LEU A 49 -29.46 -30.83 3.89
C LEU A 49 -29.17 -30.74 5.40
N GLN A 50 -29.63 -31.73 6.19
CA GLN A 50 -29.34 -31.81 7.62
C GLN A 50 -27.83 -31.96 7.89
N ALA A 51 -27.14 -32.82 7.15
CA ALA A 51 -25.68 -32.96 7.23
C ALA A 51 -24.97 -31.63 6.91
N THR A 52 -25.46 -30.91 5.88
CA THR A 52 -24.94 -29.58 5.54
C THR A 52 -25.14 -28.60 6.71
N LEU A 53 -26.31 -28.60 7.37
CA LEU A 53 -26.57 -27.74 8.53
C LEU A 53 -25.68 -28.05 9.73
N SER A 54 -25.30 -29.31 9.93
CA SER A 54 -24.39 -29.69 11.02
C SER A 54 -22.92 -29.39 10.74
N GLU A 55 -22.45 -29.52 9.49
CA GLU A 55 -21.03 -29.41 9.14
C GLU A 55 -20.61 -27.98 8.77
N THR A 56 -21.50 -27.21 8.14
CA THR A 56 -21.20 -25.88 7.61
C THR A 56 -20.74 -24.87 8.67
N PRO A 57 -21.29 -24.83 9.90
CA PRO A 57 -20.85 -23.86 10.91
C PRO A 57 -19.37 -23.98 11.28
N ASN A 58 -18.87 -25.21 11.46
CA ASN A 58 -17.44 -25.45 11.75
C ASN A 58 -16.58 -24.99 10.59
N ARG A 59 -17.03 -25.26 9.35
CA ARG A 59 -16.31 -24.86 8.15
C ARG A 59 -16.26 -23.34 7.98
N ILE A 60 -17.35 -22.64 8.29
CA ILE A 60 -17.38 -21.17 8.29
C ILE A 60 -16.36 -20.64 9.32
N ALA A 61 -16.37 -21.17 10.55
CA ALA A 61 -15.44 -20.74 11.59
C ALA A 61 -13.96 -20.95 11.21
N GLU A 62 -13.62 -22.06 10.55
CA GLU A 62 -12.28 -22.28 10.00
C GLU A 62 -11.89 -21.22 8.96
N LEU A 63 -12.80 -20.91 8.03
CA LEU A 63 -12.57 -19.90 6.99
C LEU A 63 -12.42 -18.50 7.60
N ASP A 64 -13.26 -18.14 8.57
CA ASP A 64 -13.18 -16.85 9.28
C ASP A 64 -11.83 -16.72 10.01
N SER A 65 -11.38 -17.77 10.71
CA SER A 65 -10.07 -17.78 11.35
C SER A 65 -8.91 -17.58 10.37
N LEU A 66 -9.02 -18.16 9.16
CA LEU A 66 -8.02 -18.00 8.11
C LEU A 66 -8.04 -16.58 7.52
N ILE A 67 -9.24 -16.00 7.33
CA ILE A 67 -9.43 -14.62 6.90
C ILE A 67 -8.78 -13.66 7.90
N ASP A 68 -9.01 -13.84 9.20
CA ASP A 68 -8.46 -12.99 10.25
C ASP A 68 -6.93 -13.07 10.30
N SER A 69 -6.38 -14.29 10.20
CA SER A 69 -4.94 -14.52 10.18
C SER A 69 -4.29 -13.87 8.96
N THR A 70 -4.89 -14.03 7.78
CA THR A 70 -4.36 -13.49 6.52
C THR A 70 -4.46 -11.97 6.49
N THR A 71 -5.57 -11.40 6.98
CA THR A 71 -5.73 -9.94 7.13
C THR A 71 -4.69 -9.36 8.08
N SER A 72 -4.38 -10.05 9.17
CA SER A 72 -3.34 -9.62 10.11
C SER A 72 -1.95 -9.65 9.49
N LEU A 73 -1.62 -10.69 8.72
CA LEU A 73 -0.38 -10.78 7.96
C LEU A 73 -0.28 -9.66 6.91
N LEU A 74 -1.35 -9.40 6.16
CA LEU A 74 -1.40 -8.31 5.18
C LEU A 74 -1.14 -6.95 5.84
N ARG A 75 -1.75 -6.70 7.00
CA ARG A 75 -1.55 -5.48 7.79
C ARG A 75 -0.08 -5.31 8.18
N TYR A 76 0.54 -6.37 8.69
CA TYR A 76 1.95 -6.37 9.05
C TYR A 76 2.85 -6.03 7.84
N LEU A 77 2.69 -6.75 6.73
CA LEU A 77 3.51 -6.55 5.52
C LEU A 77 3.34 -5.15 4.94
N THR A 78 2.12 -4.61 4.98
CA THR A 78 1.83 -3.25 4.53
C THR A 78 2.54 -2.21 5.41
N ASN A 79 2.50 -2.40 6.73
CA ASN A 79 3.19 -1.52 7.68
C ASN A 79 4.71 -1.54 7.47
N ASP A 80 5.30 -2.73 7.37
CA ASP A 80 6.74 -2.89 7.16
C ASP A 80 7.19 -2.26 5.82
N ARG A 81 6.41 -2.46 4.75
CA ARG A 81 6.65 -1.80 3.46
C ARG A 81 6.65 -0.27 3.59
N ASN A 82 5.68 0.29 4.30
CA ASN A 82 5.59 1.74 4.51
C ASN A 82 6.79 2.26 5.31
N GLN A 83 7.17 1.56 6.37
CA GLN A 83 8.35 1.91 7.16
C GLN A 83 9.63 1.86 6.32
N ALA A 84 9.77 0.86 5.44
CA ALA A 84 10.90 0.76 4.52
C ALA A 84 10.96 1.94 3.53
N LEU A 85 9.81 2.39 3.02
CA LEU A 85 9.73 3.58 2.16
C LEU A 85 10.16 4.85 2.91
N GLU A 86 9.70 5.04 4.14
CA GLU A 86 10.12 6.16 4.98
C GLU A 86 11.63 6.14 5.25
N ASN A 87 12.17 4.97 5.60
CA ASN A 87 13.60 4.79 5.82
C ASN A 87 14.41 5.13 4.57
N GLN A 88 13.93 4.71 3.40
CA GLN A 88 14.56 5.05 2.12
C GLN A 88 14.53 6.57 1.86
N ALA A 89 13.39 7.23 2.09
CA ALA A 89 13.27 8.69 1.93
C ALA A 89 14.19 9.45 2.89
N ASN A 90 14.27 9.00 4.14
CA ASN A 90 15.18 9.54 5.16
C ASN A 90 16.64 9.39 4.72
N ALA A 91 17.05 8.20 4.26
CA ALA A 91 18.40 7.96 3.76
C ALA A 91 18.74 8.87 2.57
N LYS A 92 17.84 9.00 1.57
CA LYS A 92 18.01 9.93 0.44
C LYS A 92 18.20 11.38 0.92
N THR A 93 17.39 11.80 1.89
CA THR A 93 17.48 13.16 2.46
C THR A 93 18.81 13.38 3.19
N ILE A 94 19.26 12.40 3.97
CA ILE A 94 20.53 12.46 4.73
C ILE A 94 21.74 12.46 3.80
N LEU A 95 21.71 11.66 2.74
CA LEU A 95 22.80 11.55 1.77
C LEU A 95 22.76 12.64 0.70
N SER A 96 21.83 13.60 0.78
CA SER A 96 21.73 14.69 -0.18
C SER A 96 23.04 15.52 -0.24
N PRO A 97 23.56 15.83 -1.45
CA PRO A 97 24.80 16.60 -1.60
C PRO A 97 24.77 17.95 -0.88
N CYS A 98 23.58 18.58 -0.80
CA CYS A 98 23.34 19.85 -0.10
C CYS A 98 23.78 19.82 1.37
N ARG A 99 23.75 18.66 2.04
CA ARG A 99 24.21 18.53 3.44
C ARG A 99 25.73 18.59 3.55
N ARG A 100 26.48 18.15 2.53
CA ARG A 100 27.95 18.10 2.51
C ARG A 100 28.64 19.39 2.06
N LEU A 101 27.97 20.22 1.26
CA LEU A 101 28.56 21.47 0.76
C LEU A 101 28.79 22.47 1.89
N PRO A 102 29.99 23.03 2.08
CA PRO A 102 30.21 24.16 2.99
C PRO A 102 29.33 25.37 2.65
N ASN A 103 29.10 26.25 3.62
CA ASN A 103 28.24 27.41 3.39
C ASN A 103 28.86 28.38 2.38
N GLU A 104 30.19 28.49 2.38
CA GLU A 104 30.97 29.35 1.49
C GLU A 104 30.79 28.94 0.03
N LEU A 105 30.84 27.62 -0.25
CA LEU A 105 30.59 27.10 -1.59
C LEU A 105 29.14 27.27 -2.02
N LEU A 106 28.18 27.14 -1.09
CA LEU A 106 26.77 27.43 -1.39
C LEU A 106 26.55 28.90 -1.73
N THR A 107 27.16 29.82 -0.98
CA THR A 107 27.14 31.26 -1.27
C THR A 107 27.73 31.56 -2.65
N ASP A 108 28.93 31.04 -2.97
CA ASP A 108 29.56 31.26 -4.27
C ASP A 108 28.71 30.70 -5.43
N ILE A 109 28.10 29.52 -5.26
CA ILE A 109 27.15 28.96 -6.23
C ILE A 109 25.95 29.90 -6.41
N PHE A 110 25.35 30.38 -5.33
CA PHE A 110 24.16 31.23 -5.40
C PHE A 110 24.44 32.55 -6.11
N VAL A 111 25.55 33.24 -5.78
CA VAL A 111 25.95 34.52 -6.39
C VAL A 111 26.26 34.34 -7.87
N ARG A 112 26.96 33.26 -8.25
CA ARG A 112 27.23 32.94 -9.67
C ARG A 112 25.97 32.63 -10.45
N CYS A 113 25.05 31.85 -9.87
CA CYS A 113 23.76 31.56 -10.50
C CYS A 113 22.88 32.80 -10.65
N LEU A 114 22.94 33.73 -9.69
CA LEU A 114 22.25 35.02 -9.79
C LEU A 114 22.86 35.88 -10.89
N SER A 115 24.18 35.98 -10.95
CA SER A 115 24.90 36.76 -11.98
C SER A 115 24.69 36.23 -13.40
N ALA A 116 24.48 34.92 -13.55
CA ALA A 116 24.21 34.28 -14.83
C ALA A 116 22.74 34.39 -15.28
N ARG A 117 21.83 34.71 -14.37
CA ARG A 117 20.45 35.08 -14.70
C ARG A 117 20.47 36.58 -14.99
N ASP A 118 19.88 37.02 -16.09
CA ASP A 118 19.73 38.45 -16.34
C ASP A 118 19.14 39.10 -15.08
N GLN A 119 19.83 40.12 -14.54
CA GLN A 119 19.59 40.77 -13.23
C GLN A 119 18.20 41.42 -13.05
N LEU A 120 17.23 41.05 -13.88
CA LEU A 120 15.92 41.67 -14.03
C LEU A 120 14.86 41.13 -13.07
N ASP A 121 15.07 39.97 -12.43
CA ASP A 121 14.11 39.45 -11.47
C ASP A 121 14.28 40.17 -10.13
N SER A 122 13.47 41.22 -9.91
CA SER A 122 13.40 41.90 -8.62
C SER A 122 13.21 40.88 -7.47
N PRO A 123 13.94 41.01 -6.35
CA PRO A 123 13.72 40.21 -5.14
C PRO A 123 12.28 40.29 -4.61
N LEU A 124 11.54 41.34 -4.99
CA LEU A 124 10.14 41.53 -4.59
C LEU A 124 9.15 40.69 -5.41
N LYS A 125 9.60 40.06 -6.52
CA LYS A 125 8.75 39.22 -7.36
C LYS A 125 8.52 37.85 -6.69
N PRO A 126 7.26 37.44 -6.45
CA PRO A 126 6.95 36.10 -5.99
C PRO A 126 7.52 35.05 -6.95
N GLY A 127 8.22 34.05 -6.43
CA GLY A 127 8.86 33.01 -7.24
C GLY A 127 10.18 33.42 -7.88
N ALA A 128 10.73 34.60 -7.57
CA ALA A 128 12.08 34.96 -8.00
C ALA A 128 13.12 33.92 -7.52
N PHE A 129 14.26 33.89 -8.21
CA PHE A 129 15.37 32.99 -7.90
C PHE A 129 15.80 33.08 -6.43
N HIS A 130 15.82 34.29 -5.86
CA HIS A 130 16.10 34.59 -4.46
C HIS A 130 15.25 33.76 -3.50
N TRP A 131 13.93 33.75 -3.71
CA TRP A 131 12.99 32.97 -2.91
C TRP A 131 13.15 31.48 -3.18
N THR A 132 13.33 31.08 -4.44
CA THR A 132 13.49 29.68 -4.83
C THR A 132 14.63 29.00 -4.08
N LEU A 133 15.79 29.66 -3.95
CA LEU A 133 16.92 29.15 -3.17
C LEU A 133 16.55 28.91 -1.70
N SER A 134 15.77 29.82 -1.11
CA SER A 134 15.33 29.73 0.28
C SER A 134 14.30 28.60 0.55
N HIS A 135 13.71 28.03 -0.49
CA HIS A 135 12.72 26.96 -0.39
C HIS A 135 13.28 25.55 -0.63
N VAL A 136 14.55 25.41 -1.02
CA VAL A 136 15.16 24.09 -1.26
C VAL A 136 15.33 23.27 0.02
N CYS A 137 16.00 23.83 1.04
CA CYS A 137 16.14 23.18 2.34
C CYS A 137 16.50 24.19 3.43
N LYS A 138 16.44 23.77 4.71
CA LYS A 138 16.77 24.65 5.87
C LYS A 138 18.17 25.26 5.78
N LYS A 139 19.15 24.51 5.28
CA LYS A 139 20.53 24.99 5.11
C LYS A 139 20.62 26.07 4.02
N TRP A 140 20.03 25.82 2.86
CA TRP A 140 20.01 26.78 1.75
C TRP A 140 19.29 28.06 2.15
N ARG A 141 18.18 27.95 2.89
CA ARG A 141 17.50 29.11 3.48
C ARG A 141 18.43 29.94 4.35
N LYS A 142 19.10 29.31 5.32
CA LYS A 142 20.02 30.01 6.22
C LYS A 142 21.14 30.73 5.46
N VAL A 143 21.71 30.06 4.45
CA VAL A 143 22.77 30.65 3.62
C VAL A 143 22.23 31.80 2.77
N ALA A 144 21.10 31.61 2.07
CA ALA A 144 20.50 32.62 1.21
C ALA A 144 20.07 33.87 1.98
N THR A 145 19.41 33.72 3.13
CA THR A 145 19.02 34.89 3.97
C THR A 145 20.21 35.55 4.66
N GLY A 146 21.32 34.83 4.83
CA GLY A 146 22.55 35.33 5.45
C GLY A 146 23.58 35.89 4.47
N THR A 147 23.29 35.89 3.17
CA THR A 147 24.16 36.40 2.10
C THR A 147 23.50 37.65 1.50
N PRO A 148 23.92 38.87 1.91
CA PRO A 148 23.32 40.12 1.43
C PRO A 148 23.39 40.29 -0.10
N GLU A 149 24.40 39.74 -0.76
CA GLU A 149 24.61 39.84 -2.22
C GLU A 149 23.53 39.13 -3.06
N ILE A 150 22.62 38.40 -2.42
CA ILE A 150 21.48 37.72 -3.05
C ILE A 150 20.20 38.57 -2.96
N TRP A 151 20.14 39.65 -2.19
CA TRP A 151 18.93 40.46 -2.00
C TRP A 151 19.11 41.88 -2.53
#